data_AF-A0A7L4QT23-F1
#
_entry.id   AF-A0A7L4QT23-F1
#
_cell.length_a   1.000
_cell.length_b   1.000
_cell.length_c   1.000
_cell.angle_alpha   90.00
_cell.angle_beta   90.00
_cell.angle_gamma   90.00
#
_symmetry.space_group_name_H-M   'P 1'
#
loop_
_entity.id
_entity.type
_entity.pdbx_description
1 polymer ?
#
loop_
_entity_poly.entity_id
_entity_poly.type
_entity_poly.pdbx_seq_one_letter_code
_entity_poly.pdbx_strand_id
1 'polypeptide(L)' 'MSEQDRAFLKEALNIWRRKDSFESALSRAVKSKGGSFEDYIRLISDLRDESRSGEKEIHEAARHLLGPEED' A
#
# COMPACT_ATOMS: atom_id res chain seq x y z
N MET A 1 -2.51 -8.82 8.08
CA MET A 1 -2.89 -7.48 7.60
C MET A 1 -4.34 -7.20 8.02
N SER A 2 -4.63 -6.02 8.55
CA SER A 2 -5.98 -5.65 8.99
C SER A 2 -6.90 -5.24 7.83
N GLU A 3 -8.21 -5.18 8.04
CA GLU A 3 -9.17 -4.63 7.05
C GLU A 3 -8.86 -3.16 6.70
N GLN A 4 -8.40 -2.39 7.70
CA GLN A 4 -8.04 -1.00 7.49
C GLN A 4 -6.78 -0.87 6.62
N ASP A 5 -5.79 -1.74 6.82
CA ASP A 5 -4.59 -1.82 5.97
C ASP A 5 -4.94 -2.17 4.52
N ARG A 6 -5.82 -3.16 4.34
CA ARG A 6 -6.34 -3.52 3.01
C ARG A 6 -6.98 -2.32 2.33
N ALA A 7 -7.79 -1.57 3.07
CA ALA A 7 -8.42 -0.36 2.56
C ALA A 7 -7.40 0.72 2.17
N PHE A 8 -6.33 0.91 2.94
CA PHE A 8 -5.24 1.84 2.60
C PHE A 8 -4.52 1.41 1.32
N LEU A 9 -4.15 0.13 1.17
CA LEU A 9 -3.44 -0.36 -0.01
C LEU A 9 -4.30 -0.30 -1.28
N LYS A 10 -5.58 -0.68 -1.20
CA LYS A 10 -6.51 -0.56 -2.34
C LYS A 10 -6.65 0.89 -2.81
N GLU A 11 -6.80 1.82 -1.86
CA GLU A 11 -6.88 3.25 -2.19
C GLU A 11 -5.56 3.79 -2.76
N ALA A 12 -4.42 3.37 -2.22
CA ALA A 12 -3.10 3.73 -2.74
C ALA A 12 -2.92 3.28 -4.20
N LEU A 13 -3.32 2.05 -4.53
CA LEU A 13 -3.30 1.52 -5.90
C LEU A 13 -4.22 2.31 -6.85
N ASN A 14 -5.38 2.77 -6.35
CA ASN A 14 -6.29 3.61 -7.12
C ASN A 14 -5.71 5.01 -7.38
N ILE A 15 -5.10 5.63 -6.36
CA ILE A 15 -4.49 6.97 -6.45
C ILE A 15 -3.24 6.96 -7.33
N TRP A 16 -2.40 5.92 -7.21
CA TRP A 16 -1.08 5.82 -7.85
C TRP A 16 -1.14 5.93 -9.39
N ARG A 17 -2.27 5.58 -10.02
CA ARG A 17 -2.48 5.70 -11.48
C ARG A 17 -2.30 7.12 -12.04
N ARG A 18 -2.06 8.15 -11.21
CA ARG A 18 -2.00 9.59 -11.57
C ARG A 18 -0.59 10.23 -11.60
N LYS A 19 0.49 9.50 -11.93
CA LYS A 19 1.90 9.98 -12.03
C LYS A 19 2.62 10.31 -10.70
N ASP A 20 2.07 9.92 -9.56
CA ASP A 20 2.77 10.05 -8.27
C ASP A 20 3.57 8.78 -7.94
N SER A 21 4.55 8.88 -7.02
CA SER A 21 5.17 7.68 -6.43
C SER A 21 4.14 6.90 -5.61
N PHE A 22 4.34 5.59 -5.46
CA PHE A 22 3.42 4.77 -4.67
C PHE A 22 3.40 5.17 -3.19
N GLU A 23 4.53 5.63 -2.64
CA GLU A 23 4.65 6.14 -1.27
C GLU A 23 3.80 7.38 -1.05
N SER A 24 3.79 8.29 -2.03
CA SER A 24 2.96 9.49 -2.00
C SER A 24 1.48 9.12 -2.07
N ALA A 25 1.12 8.14 -2.90
CA ALA A 25 -0.24 7.61 -2.98
C ALA A 25 -0.67 6.95 -1.66
N LEU A 26 0.21 6.14 -1.04
CA LEU A 26 -0.04 5.49 0.24
C LEU A 26 -0.22 6.50 1.38
N SER A 27 0.63 7.52 1.45
CA SER A 27 0.50 8.59 2.45
C SER A 27 -0.85 9.31 2.34
N ARG A 28 -1.32 9.57 1.11
CA ARG A 28 -2.66 10.16 0.88
C ARG A 28 -3.79 9.20 1.26
N ALA A 29 -3.67 7.92 0.93
CA ALA A 29 -4.66 6.90 1.26
C ALA A 29 -4.83 6.72 2.77
N VAL A 30 -3.72 6.68 3.51
CA VAL A 30 -3.73 6.59 4.98
C VAL A 30 -4.43 7.81 5.57
N LYS A 31 -4.08 9.03 5.12
CA LYS A 31 -4.72 10.26 5.59
C LYS A 31 -6.22 10.34 5.26
N SER A 32 -6.61 9.98 4.04
CA SER A 32 -8.01 10.10 3.60
C SER A 32 -8.95 9.12 4.32
N LYS A 33 -8.43 7.99 4.80
CA LYS A 33 -9.17 6.96 5.52
C LYS A 33 -8.97 7.00 7.04
N GLY A 34 -8.44 8.12 7.57
CA GLY A 34 -8.32 8.36 9.01
C GLY A 34 -7.22 7.54 9.72
N GLY A 35 -6.23 7.05 8.98
CA GLY A 35 -5.05 6.38 9.54
C GLY A 35 -4.01 7.36 10.08
N SER A 36 -3.06 6.81 10.83
CA SER A 36 -1.98 7.55 11.47
C SER A 36 -0.68 7.52 10.64
N PHE A 37 0.29 8.35 11.03
CA PHE A 37 1.63 8.25 10.44
C PHE A 37 2.32 6.92 10.76
N GLU A 38 2.02 6.33 11.92
CA GLU A 38 2.53 5.01 12.32
C GLU A 38 2.00 3.90 11.40
N ASP A 39 0.74 3.98 10.96
CA ASP A 39 0.17 3.06 9.97
C ASP A 39 0.91 3.14 8.63
N TYR A 40 1.24 4.36 8.20
CA TYR A 40 2.04 4.57 6.99
C TYR A 40 3.44 3.94 7.13
N ILE A 41 4.13 4.18 8.25
CA ILE A 41 5.49 3.66 8.48
C ILE A 41 5.50 2.13 8.54
N ARG A 42 4.51 1.52 9.20
CA ARG A 42 4.37 0.06 9.24
C ARG A 42 4.16 -0.50 7.84
N LEU A 43 3.17 0.01 7.10
CA LEU A 43 2.84 -0.50 5.77
C LEU A 43 3.98 -0.30 4.76
N ILE A 44 4.66 0.84 4.78
CA ILE A 44 5.76 1.08 3.86
C ILE A 44 6.96 0.18 4.16
N SER A 45 7.16 -0.21 5.42
CA SER A 45 8.21 -1.16 5.81
C SER A 45 7.87 -2.55 5.28
N ASP A 46 6.65 -3.03 5.53
CA ASP A 46 6.16 -4.32 5.03
C ASP A 46 6.28 -4.41 3.50
N LEU A 47 5.90 -3.35 2.78
CA LEU A 47 5.99 -3.28 1.33
C LEU A 47 7.43 -3.30 0.81
N ARG A 48 8.36 -2.65 1.51
CA ARG A 48 9.78 -2.63 1.12
C ARG A 48 10.44 -3.97 1.37
N ASP A 49 10.09 -4.64 2.45
CA ASP A 49 10.61 -5.97 2.74
C ASP A 49 10.10 -6.98 1.72
N GLU A 50 8.82 -6.92 1.38
CA GLU A 50 8.22 -7.73 0.30
C GLU A 50 8.88 -7.44 -1.06
N SER A 51 9.00 -6.16 -1.43
CA SER A 51 9.65 -5.73 -2.69
C SER A 51 11.10 -6.21 -2.80
N ARG A 52 11.88 -6.12 -1.72
CA ARG A 52 13.26 -6.62 -1.66
C ARG A 52 13.35 -8.13 -1.77
N SER A 53 12.44 -8.86 -1.12
CA SER A 53 12.45 -10.32 -1.12
C SER A 53 12.06 -10.94 -2.46
N GLY A 54 11.23 -10.24 -3.25
CA GLY A 54 10.64 -10.76 -4.48
C GLY A 54 11.19 -10.18 -5.79
N GLU A 55 12.16 -9.26 -5.74
CA GLU A 55 12.62 -8.46 -6.90
C GLU A 55 11.46 -7.74 -7.63
N LYS A 56 10.45 -7.31 -6.87
CA LYS A 56 9.22 -6.69 -7.40
C LYS A 56 9.21 -5.19 -7.15
N GLU A 57 8.52 -4.44 -7.98
CA GLU A 57 8.25 -3.04 -7.68
C GLU A 57 7.29 -2.92 -6.47
N ILE A 58 7.38 -1.81 -5.74
CA ILE A 58 6.62 -1.63 -4.49
C ILE A 58 5.09 -1.70 -4.67
N HIS A 59 4.59 -1.34 -5.85
CA HIS A 59 3.17 -1.42 -6.18
C HIS A 59 2.73 -2.88 -6.45
N GLU A 60 3.63 -3.72 -6.96
CA GLU A 60 3.39 -5.16 -7.12
C GLU A 60 3.44 -5.87 -5.78
N ALA A 61 4.34 -5.46 -4.88
CA ALA A 61 4.32 -5.90 -3.49
C ALA A 61 2.97 -5.59 -2.81
N ALA A 62 2.40 -4.40 -3.04
CA ALA A 62 1.07 -4.05 -2.52
C ALA A 62 -0.04 -4.96 -3.06
N ARG A 63 -0.01 -5.28 -4.37
CA ARG A 63 -0.96 -6.24 -4.97
C ARG A 63 -0.79 -7.64 -4.40
N HIS A 64 0.45 -8.07 -4.18
CA HIS A 64 0.75 -9.37 -3.59
C HIS A 64 0.22 -9.48 -2.15
N LEU A 65 0.46 -8.47 -1.32
CA LEU A 65 -0.04 -8.42 0.06
C LEU A 65 -1.58 -8.44 0.15
N LEU A 66 -2.27 -7.81 -0.82
CA LEU A 66 -3.74 -7.85 -0.87
C LEU A 66 -4.30 -9.26 -1.17
N GLY A 67 -3.51 -10.12 -1.83
CA GLY A 67 -3.94 -11.41 -2.34
C GLY A 67 -4.82 -11.31 -3.59
N PRO A 68 -5.25 -12.44 -4.18
CA PRO A 68 -6.31 -12.43 -5.19
C PRO A 68 -7.56 -11.81 -4.57
N GLU A 69 -8.16 -10.83 -5.25
CA GLU A 69 -9.48 -10.34 -4.87
C GLU A 69 -10.46 -11.51 -5.03
N GLU A 70 -11.06 -11.97 -3.94
CA GLU A 70 -12.30 -12.73 -4.04
C GLU A 70 -13.37 -11.74 -4.53
N ASP A 71 -13.87 -11.97 -5.75
CA ASP A 71 -14.99 -11.25 -6.39
C ASP A 71 -16.26 -11.26 -5.52
#